data_AF-A0A120AH04-F1
#
_entry.id   AF-A0A120AH04-F1
#
_cell.length_a   1.000
_cell.length_b   1.000
_cell.length_c   1.000
_cell.angle_alpha   90.00
_cell.angle_beta   90.00
_cell.angle_gamma   90.00
#
_symmetry.space_group_name_H-M   'P 1'
#
loop_
_entity.id
_entity.type
_entity.pdbx_description
1 polymer ?
#
loop_
_entity_poly.entity_id
_entity_poly.type
_entity_poly.pdbx_seq_one_letter_code
_entity_poly.pdbx_strand_id
1 'polypeptide(L)'
;MNDTSARHDGRHDFDFLHGRWQVHNERLSQRLAGSDDWEIFPAQQTCEPVLGGLGNVDAFLSDWNRPGAHDTFQGMTLRLFNIEQRQWSIWWAGNHDGVLEPPVSGGFERDNGALRGVFSGELEHDGRPVMARFVWSDISANTAHWHQEFSADGGKSWETNWHMWMRRSDEHGRLLHEDAVIELRQYHMQPGRRDNLIELFENEFIESQEAVGMHVIGQFRDLDHQDRYTWVRGFPNQALRAASLSAFYFGPTWKRHRDAANATLLDNDDVLMLKPAWPGAEFAAAARAREPRGSRALPDAVVTIGICALNAPAQDGFAELFRQRFAPLLSEHGARLHGVYVTDASPNGFARLPVREGESVLVWFAGHADADVAARVQADPRWRALLADALLGDLKQAPQWLRLSPTARSELRG
;
A
#
# COMPACT_ATOMS: atom_id res chain seq x y z
N MET A 1 -29.58 -33.46 -8.33
CA MET A 1 -29.30 -32.54 -7.20
C MET A 1 -27.81 -32.66 -6.93
N ASN A 2 -27.01 -31.73 -7.48
CA ASN A 2 -25.57 -31.72 -7.21
C ASN A 2 -25.36 -31.01 -5.87
N ASP A 3 -25.11 -31.81 -4.84
CA ASP A 3 -24.64 -31.36 -3.55
C ASP A 3 -23.17 -30.95 -3.66
N THR A 4 -22.93 -29.68 -3.95
CA THR A 4 -21.59 -29.08 -3.95
C THR A 4 -21.55 -27.92 -2.96
N SER A 5 -21.78 -28.20 -1.69
CA SER A 5 -20.99 -27.57 -0.64
C SER A 5 -20.11 -28.66 -0.02
N ALA A 6 -18.94 -28.88 -0.59
CA ALA A 6 -17.90 -29.62 0.12
C ALA A 6 -17.75 -28.94 1.48
N ARG A 7 -18.05 -29.68 2.56
CA ARG A 7 -17.94 -29.18 3.93
C ARG A 7 -16.50 -28.67 4.11
N HIS A 8 -16.34 -27.38 4.33
CA HIS A 8 -15.06 -26.75 4.61
C HIS A 8 -14.52 -27.32 5.92
N ASP A 9 -13.55 -28.23 5.84
CA ASP A 9 -13.04 -28.98 7.01
C ASP A 9 -11.76 -28.39 7.61
N GLY A 10 -11.31 -27.26 7.09
CA GLY A 10 -10.18 -26.47 7.60
C GLY A 10 -8.85 -26.70 6.86
N ARG A 11 -8.75 -27.74 6.01
CA ARG A 11 -7.48 -28.12 5.37
C ARG A 11 -6.96 -27.13 4.32
N HIS A 12 -7.77 -26.16 3.92
CA HIS A 12 -7.44 -25.15 2.91
C HIS A 12 -7.33 -23.74 3.52
N ASP A 13 -7.38 -23.63 4.85
CA ASP A 13 -7.47 -22.31 5.51
C ASP A 13 -6.22 -21.46 5.33
N PHE A 14 -5.07 -22.07 5.05
CA PHE A 14 -3.82 -21.39 4.73
C PHE A 14 -3.59 -21.18 3.23
N ASP A 15 -4.50 -21.59 2.34
CA ASP A 15 -4.27 -21.50 0.89
C ASP A 15 -4.08 -20.06 0.42
N PHE A 16 -4.62 -19.08 1.16
CA PHE A 16 -4.38 -17.67 0.89
C PHE A 16 -2.89 -17.34 0.93
N LEU A 17 -2.09 -18.02 1.75
CA LEU A 17 -0.68 -17.69 2.00
C LEU A 17 0.25 -18.14 0.86
N HIS A 18 -0.19 -19.06 -0.01
CA HIS A 18 0.64 -19.58 -1.10
C HIS A 18 1.14 -18.47 -2.04
N GLY A 19 2.39 -18.55 -2.50
CA GLY A 19 3.02 -17.57 -3.38
C GLY A 19 3.99 -16.64 -2.66
N ARG A 20 4.24 -15.46 -3.23
CA ARG A 20 5.28 -14.52 -2.81
C ARG A 20 4.69 -13.31 -2.09
N TRP A 21 5.38 -12.87 -1.05
CA TRP A 21 4.97 -11.77 -0.19
C TRP A 21 6.14 -10.88 0.16
N GLN A 22 5.89 -9.57 0.16
CA GLN A 22 6.72 -8.60 0.89
C GLN A 22 6.14 -8.46 2.29
N VAL A 23 6.99 -8.48 3.30
CA VAL A 23 6.59 -8.46 4.71
C VAL A 23 7.22 -7.25 5.39
N HIS A 24 6.39 -6.40 5.99
CA HIS A 24 6.82 -5.36 6.91
C HIS A 24 6.76 -5.91 8.33
N ASN A 25 7.86 -5.84 9.05
CA ASN A 25 7.97 -6.32 10.42
C ASN A 25 8.08 -5.15 11.38
N GLU A 26 7.34 -5.21 12.48
CA GLU A 26 7.61 -4.45 13.69
C GLU A 26 7.77 -5.47 14.83
N ARG A 27 8.96 -5.58 15.40
CA ARG A 27 9.25 -6.51 16.51
C ARG A 27 9.79 -5.75 17.72
N LEU A 28 9.33 -6.07 18.93
CA LEU A 28 9.89 -5.47 20.14
C LEU A 28 11.37 -5.84 20.29
N SER A 29 12.20 -4.82 20.59
CA SER A 29 13.63 -4.98 20.89
C SER A 29 13.84 -5.83 22.14
N GLN A 30 12.96 -5.70 23.14
CA GLN A 30 12.94 -6.47 24.38
C GLN A 30 11.51 -6.92 24.68
N ARG A 31 11.33 -8.21 24.97
CA ARG A 31 10.01 -8.84 25.20
C ARG A 31 9.82 -9.09 26.69
N LEU A 32 8.58 -8.99 27.15
CA LEU A 32 8.17 -9.16 28.55
C LEU A 32 8.93 -8.25 29.53
N ALA A 33 9.36 -7.09 29.04
CA ALA A 33 10.15 -6.09 29.78
C ALA A 33 9.44 -4.73 29.90
N GLY A 34 8.20 -4.61 29.37
CA GLY A 34 7.48 -3.34 29.31
C GLY A 34 8.08 -2.36 28.30
N SER A 35 8.78 -2.86 27.28
CA SER A 35 9.37 -2.07 26.20
C SER A 35 8.30 -1.48 25.29
N ASP A 36 8.53 -0.25 24.79
CA ASP A 36 7.81 0.31 23.64
C ASP A 36 8.72 0.56 22.43
N ASP A 37 9.94 0.02 22.47
CA ASP A 37 10.91 0.11 21.40
C ASP A 37 10.76 -1.04 20.40
N TRP A 38 10.50 -0.67 19.14
CA TRP A 38 10.21 -1.57 18.04
C TRP A 38 11.30 -1.49 16.96
N GLU A 39 11.93 -2.62 16.69
CA GLU A 39 12.78 -2.86 15.52
C GLU A 39 11.88 -3.02 14.29
N ILE A 40 12.14 -2.22 13.26
CA ILE A 40 11.38 -2.22 12.01
C ILE A 40 12.25 -2.73 10.88
N PHE A 41 11.79 -3.75 10.15
CA PHE A 41 12.54 -4.30 9.03
C PHE A 41 11.68 -4.97 7.94
N PRO A 42 12.10 -4.90 6.66
CA PRO A 42 11.44 -5.60 5.59
C PRO A 42 11.89 -7.07 5.51
N ALA A 43 11.06 -7.93 4.94
CA ALA A 43 11.41 -9.29 4.58
C ALA A 43 10.67 -9.75 3.31
N GLN A 44 11.15 -10.81 2.69
CA GLN A 44 10.46 -11.54 1.64
C GLN A 44 10.03 -12.89 2.17
N GLN A 45 8.82 -13.31 1.82
CA GLN A 45 8.29 -14.63 2.15
C GLN A 45 7.79 -15.34 0.89
N THR A 46 8.17 -16.61 0.71
CA THR A 46 7.60 -17.47 -0.33
C THR A 46 7.02 -18.71 0.32
N CYS A 47 5.74 -18.99 0.08
CA CYS A 47 5.01 -20.11 0.67
C CYS A 47 4.52 -21.08 -0.39
N GLU A 48 4.75 -22.37 -0.18
CA GLU A 48 4.37 -23.45 -1.10
C GLU A 48 3.59 -24.56 -0.38
N PRO A 49 2.52 -25.09 -1.00
CA PRO A 49 1.81 -26.24 -0.46
C PRO A 49 2.68 -27.49 -0.52
N VAL A 50 2.53 -28.37 0.47
CA VAL A 50 3.19 -29.67 0.54
C VAL A 50 2.17 -30.77 0.85
N LEU A 51 2.58 -32.03 0.71
CA LEU A 51 1.78 -33.20 1.10
C LEU A 51 0.37 -33.23 0.48
N GLY A 52 0.23 -32.78 -0.78
CA GLY A 52 -1.06 -32.74 -1.47
C GLY A 52 -2.08 -31.78 -0.85
N GLY A 53 -1.62 -30.70 -0.21
CA GLY A 53 -2.47 -29.69 0.43
C GLY A 53 -2.70 -29.92 1.93
N LEU A 54 -2.09 -30.93 2.54
CA LEU A 54 -2.15 -31.15 4.00
C LEU A 54 -1.07 -30.38 4.76
N GLY A 55 -0.28 -29.57 4.07
CA GLY A 55 0.73 -28.73 4.69
C GLY A 55 1.15 -27.58 3.77
N ASN A 56 1.92 -26.65 4.32
CA ASN A 56 2.71 -25.70 3.56
C ASN A 56 4.06 -25.44 4.24
N VAL A 57 5.02 -24.98 3.45
CA VAL A 57 6.30 -24.48 3.93
C VAL A 57 6.49 -23.06 3.40
N ASP A 58 6.97 -22.15 4.25
CA ASP A 58 7.49 -20.87 3.78
C ASP A 58 8.95 -20.66 4.11
N ALA A 59 9.62 -19.91 3.24
CA ALA A 59 10.94 -19.34 3.49
C ALA A 59 10.77 -17.83 3.75
N PHE A 60 11.41 -17.33 4.81
CA PHE A 60 11.42 -15.95 5.24
C PHE A 60 12.85 -15.40 5.17
N LEU A 61 13.07 -14.34 4.42
CA LEU A 61 14.39 -13.77 4.15
C LEU A 61 14.40 -12.27 4.45
N SER A 62 15.38 -11.79 5.21
CA SER A 62 15.56 -10.38 5.49
C SER A 62 17.04 -9.99 5.56
N ASP A 63 17.36 -8.80 5.07
CA ASP A 63 18.68 -8.17 5.24
C ASP A 63 18.89 -7.59 6.65
N TRP A 64 17.85 -7.63 7.50
CA TRP A 64 17.99 -7.33 8.91
C TRP A 64 18.79 -8.42 9.60
N ASN A 65 19.77 -8.00 10.40
CA ASN A 65 20.59 -8.91 11.20
C ASN A 65 20.08 -8.91 12.64
N ARG A 66 20.09 -10.08 13.29
CA ARG A 66 19.85 -10.12 14.74
C ARG A 66 20.90 -9.25 15.46
N PRO A 67 20.55 -8.60 16.58
CA PRO A 67 21.54 -7.89 17.39
C PRO A 67 22.74 -8.77 17.70
N GLY A 68 23.94 -8.33 17.33
CA GLY A 68 25.19 -9.08 17.51
C GLY A 68 25.48 -10.14 16.44
N ALA A 69 24.63 -10.32 15.43
CA ALA A 69 24.87 -11.19 14.29
C ALA A 69 25.33 -10.41 13.05
N HIS A 70 26.08 -11.09 12.18
CA HIS A 70 26.56 -10.53 10.91
C HIS A 70 25.91 -11.17 9.67
N ASP A 71 25.15 -12.24 9.86
CA ASP A 71 24.49 -12.97 8.79
C ASP A 71 23.05 -12.49 8.60
N THR A 72 22.60 -12.46 7.35
CA THR A 72 21.21 -12.17 6.97
C THR A 72 20.24 -13.07 7.73
N PHE A 73 19.15 -12.50 8.24
CA PHE A 73 18.13 -13.28 8.93
C PHE A 73 17.36 -14.17 7.94
N GLN A 74 17.39 -15.47 8.21
CA GLN A 74 16.62 -16.45 7.47
C GLN A 74 15.82 -17.31 8.44
N GLY A 75 14.58 -17.59 8.07
CA GLY A 75 13.75 -18.55 8.77
C GLY A 75 12.85 -19.31 7.82
N MET A 76 12.21 -20.33 8.37
CA MET A 76 11.21 -21.10 7.66
C MET A 76 10.08 -21.46 8.60
N THR A 77 8.87 -21.54 8.04
CA THR A 77 7.73 -22.10 8.76
C THR A 77 7.27 -23.39 8.09
N LEU A 78 7.08 -24.44 8.87
CA LEU A 78 6.33 -25.63 8.45
C LEU A 78 4.94 -25.56 9.09
N ARG A 79 3.89 -25.76 8.29
CA ARG A 79 2.51 -25.90 8.78
C ARG A 79 1.93 -27.22 8.31
N LEU A 80 1.33 -27.98 9.22
CA LEU A 80 0.69 -29.27 8.91
C LEU A 80 -0.72 -29.31 9.46
N PHE A 81 -1.65 -29.83 8.67
CA PHE A 81 -3.04 -30.05 9.05
C PHE A 81 -3.23 -31.47 9.61
N ASN A 82 -3.70 -31.56 10.85
CA ASN A 82 -4.12 -32.82 11.45
C ASN A 82 -5.58 -33.12 11.08
N ILE A 83 -5.78 -34.17 10.28
CA ILE A 83 -7.11 -34.57 9.77
C ILE A 83 -8.07 -34.98 10.89
N GLU A 84 -7.57 -35.67 11.92
CA GLU A 84 -8.39 -36.16 13.02
C GLU A 84 -8.84 -35.02 13.95
N GLN A 85 -7.91 -34.14 14.30
CA GLN A 85 -8.15 -33.00 15.20
C GLN A 85 -8.76 -31.79 14.48
N ARG A 86 -8.68 -31.76 13.14
CA ARG A 86 -9.05 -30.61 12.30
C ARG A 86 -8.40 -29.31 12.73
N GLN A 87 -7.11 -29.39 13.04
CA GLN A 87 -6.30 -28.28 13.48
C GLN A 87 -5.00 -28.22 12.69
N TRP A 88 -4.48 -27.02 12.56
CA TRP A 88 -3.12 -26.81 12.06
C TRP A 88 -2.15 -26.68 13.22
N SER A 89 -0.95 -27.20 13.00
CA SER A 89 0.22 -26.95 13.82
C SER A 89 1.24 -26.16 13.00
N ILE A 90 1.94 -25.22 13.65
CA ILE A 90 2.89 -24.28 13.04
C ILE A 90 4.22 -24.40 13.76
N TRP A 91 5.28 -24.76 13.05
CA TRP A 91 6.65 -24.83 13.55
C TRP A 91 7.51 -23.77 12.85
N TRP A 92 8.28 -23.02 13.62
CA TRP A 92 9.28 -22.08 13.11
C TRP A 92 10.68 -22.69 13.25
N ALA A 93 11.56 -22.40 12.31
CA ALA A 93 13.01 -22.62 12.44
C ALA A 93 13.76 -21.40 11.92
N GLY A 94 14.86 -21.04 12.59
CA GLY A 94 15.74 -19.94 12.19
C GLY A 94 17.15 -20.41 11.89
N ASN A 95 17.88 -19.66 11.07
CA ASN A 95 19.28 -19.96 10.73
C ASN A 95 20.29 -19.80 11.88
N HIS A 96 19.87 -19.40 13.09
CA HIS A 96 20.78 -19.39 14.25
C HIS A 96 21.14 -20.77 14.77
N ASP A 97 20.26 -21.75 14.59
CA ASP A 97 20.37 -23.08 15.21
C ASP A 97 19.83 -24.19 14.29
N GLY A 98 18.96 -23.87 13.33
CA GLY A 98 18.40 -24.83 12.39
C GLY A 98 17.43 -25.83 13.04
N VAL A 99 16.83 -25.47 14.19
CA VAL A 99 15.95 -26.35 14.95
C VAL A 99 14.50 -25.93 14.76
N LEU A 100 13.60 -26.91 14.58
CA LEU A 100 12.15 -26.66 14.65
C LEU A 100 11.76 -26.44 16.11
N GLU A 101 11.33 -25.23 16.42
CA GLU A 101 10.80 -24.86 17.73
C GLU A 101 9.50 -25.62 18.04
N PRO A 102 9.11 -25.76 19.33
CA PRO A 102 7.81 -26.32 19.69
C PRO A 102 6.66 -25.65 18.92
N PRO A 103 5.64 -26.41 18.48
CA PRO A 103 4.60 -25.83 17.66
C PRO A 103 3.57 -25.05 18.47
N VAL A 104 2.96 -24.06 17.83
CA VAL A 104 1.62 -23.60 18.21
C VAL A 104 0.58 -24.35 17.38
N SER A 105 -0.60 -24.61 17.95
CA SER A 105 -1.70 -25.30 17.26
C SER A 105 -3.02 -24.57 17.40
N GLY A 106 -3.93 -24.75 16.43
CA GLY A 106 -5.20 -24.04 16.37
C GLY A 106 -5.86 -24.13 15.00
N GLY A 107 -6.63 -23.11 14.65
CA GLY A 107 -7.38 -23.10 13.39
C GLY A 107 -7.95 -21.73 13.06
N PHE A 108 -8.76 -21.69 12.01
CA PHE A 108 -9.42 -20.47 11.58
C PHE A 108 -10.92 -20.53 11.83
N GLU A 109 -11.46 -19.35 12.10
CA GLU A 109 -12.89 -19.10 12.21
C GLU A 109 -13.28 -17.95 11.28
N ARG A 110 -14.56 -17.88 10.93
CA ARG A 110 -15.12 -16.76 10.18
C ARG A 110 -15.97 -15.91 11.12
N ASP A 111 -15.59 -14.65 11.28
CA ASP A 111 -16.39 -13.64 11.98
C ASP A 111 -16.85 -12.60 10.96
N ASN A 112 -18.17 -12.43 10.83
CA ASN A 112 -18.80 -11.54 9.83
C ASN A 112 -18.25 -11.71 8.40
N GLY A 113 -17.87 -12.94 8.04
CA GLY A 113 -17.29 -13.28 6.73
C GLY A 113 -15.78 -13.14 6.63
N ALA A 114 -15.12 -12.41 7.55
CA ALA A 114 -13.68 -12.27 7.61
C ALA A 114 -13.03 -13.50 8.27
N LEU A 115 -11.95 -13.99 7.66
CA LEU A 115 -11.20 -15.13 8.17
C LEU A 115 -10.23 -14.67 9.27
N ARG A 116 -10.26 -15.33 10.43
CA ARG A 116 -9.36 -15.05 11.56
C ARG A 116 -8.79 -16.36 12.11
N GLY A 117 -7.46 -16.43 12.23
CA GLY A 117 -6.75 -17.60 12.74
C GLY A 117 -6.20 -17.36 14.13
N VAL A 118 -6.31 -18.33 15.03
CA VAL A 118 -5.66 -18.30 16.35
C VAL A 118 -4.97 -19.62 16.60
N PHE A 119 -3.69 -19.54 16.95
CA PHE A 119 -2.85 -20.69 17.27
C PHE A 119 -2.18 -20.44 18.61
N SER A 120 -2.12 -21.42 19.49
CA SER A 120 -1.50 -21.29 20.81
C SER A 120 -0.63 -22.50 21.14
N GLY A 121 0.40 -22.26 21.95
CA GLY A 121 1.34 -23.29 22.37
C GLY A 121 2.29 -22.76 23.44
N GLU A 122 3.11 -23.64 24.00
CA GLU A 122 4.18 -23.27 24.91
C GLU A 122 5.48 -23.15 24.11
N LEU A 123 6.11 -21.98 24.19
CA LEU A 123 7.42 -21.69 23.61
C LEU A 123 8.42 -21.37 24.72
N GLU A 124 9.68 -21.14 24.35
CA GLU A 124 10.71 -20.66 25.27
C GLU A 124 11.11 -19.21 24.91
N HIS A 125 11.28 -18.38 25.94
CA HIS A 125 11.91 -17.07 25.81
C HIS A 125 12.95 -16.91 26.93
N ASP A 126 14.21 -16.67 26.55
CA ASP A 126 15.35 -16.52 27.45
C ASP A 126 15.46 -17.63 28.52
N GLY A 127 15.32 -18.89 28.09
CA GLY A 127 15.40 -20.06 28.97
C GLY A 127 14.16 -20.28 29.84
N ARG A 128 13.07 -19.56 29.62
CA ARG A 128 11.82 -19.67 30.39
C ARG A 128 10.65 -20.08 29.50
N PRO A 129 9.81 -21.03 29.95
CA PRO A 129 8.56 -21.32 29.27
C PRO A 129 7.65 -20.09 29.24
N VAL A 130 7.06 -19.81 28.09
CA VAL A 130 6.06 -18.77 27.87
C VAL A 130 4.91 -19.33 27.05
N MET A 131 3.68 -18.88 27.32
CA MET A 131 2.60 -19.15 26.39
C MET A 131 2.72 -18.20 25.20
N ALA A 132 2.63 -18.75 24.00
CA ALA A 132 2.60 -17.99 22.76
C ALA A 132 1.24 -18.09 22.10
N ARG A 133 0.83 -16.99 21.46
CA ARG A 133 -0.34 -16.94 20.59
C ARG A 133 0.02 -16.29 19.27
N PHE A 134 -0.27 -16.97 18.17
CA PHE A 134 -0.19 -16.42 16.83
C PHE A 134 -1.59 -16.12 16.34
N VAL A 135 -1.79 -14.90 15.83
CA VAL A 135 -3.09 -14.44 15.36
C VAL A 135 -2.95 -13.97 13.92
N TRP A 136 -3.84 -14.47 13.06
CA TRP A 136 -3.95 -14.06 11.67
C TRP A 136 -5.24 -13.25 11.48
N SER A 137 -5.14 -12.08 10.85
CA SER A 137 -6.25 -11.17 10.55
C SER A 137 -6.05 -10.48 9.20
N ASP A 138 -7.05 -9.70 8.78
CA ASP A 138 -6.96 -8.82 7.59
C ASP A 138 -6.56 -9.57 6.30
N ILE A 139 -7.03 -10.82 6.22
CA ILE A 139 -6.74 -11.75 5.14
C ILE A 139 -7.60 -11.39 3.93
N SER A 140 -6.93 -11.11 2.81
CA SER A 140 -7.53 -10.95 1.50
C SER A 140 -6.74 -11.75 0.47
N ALA A 141 -7.09 -11.60 -0.81
CA ALA A 141 -6.27 -12.15 -1.89
C ALA A 141 -4.84 -11.61 -1.84
N ASN A 142 -4.63 -10.33 -1.50
CA ASN A 142 -3.34 -9.64 -1.63
C ASN A 142 -2.75 -9.12 -0.31
N THR A 143 -3.42 -9.36 0.82
CA THR A 143 -2.99 -8.90 2.15
C THR A 143 -3.17 -9.98 3.20
N ALA A 144 -2.32 -9.97 4.22
CA ALA A 144 -2.56 -10.65 5.48
C ALA A 144 -1.82 -9.92 6.59
N HIS A 145 -2.36 -9.95 7.81
CA HIS A 145 -1.66 -9.52 9.00
C HIS A 145 -1.49 -10.72 9.94
N TRP A 146 -0.28 -10.86 10.46
CA TRP A 146 0.06 -11.81 11.50
C TRP A 146 0.64 -11.06 12.69
N HIS A 147 0.28 -11.46 13.90
CA HIS A 147 1.00 -11.01 15.08
C HIS A 147 1.20 -12.12 16.11
N GLN A 148 2.22 -11.92 16.93
CA GLN A 148 2.60 -12.77 18.05
C GLN A 148 2.35 -12.08 19.37
N GLU A 149 1.79 -12.83 20.31
CA GLU A 149 1.64 -12.44 21.71
C GLU A 149 2.33 -13.44 22.62
N PHE A 150 2.99 -12.95 23.67
CA PHE A 150 3.54 -13.78 24.75
C PHE A 150 2.82 -13.52 26.06
N SER A 151 2.74 -14.56 26.88
CA SER A 151 2.24 -14.49 28.25
C SER A 151 3.15 -15.26 29.20
N ALA A 152 3.56 -14.58 30.28
CA ALA A 152 4.39 -15.13 31.35
C ALA A 152 3.58 -15.61 32.57
N ASP A 153 2.26 -15.36 32.60
CA ASP A 153 1.38 -15.59 33.76
C ASP A 153 0.27 -16.62 33.51
N GLY A 154 0.48 -17.48 32.51
CA GLY A 154 -0.47 -18.53 32.13
C GLY A 154 -1.68 -18.00 31.36
N GLY A 155 -1.48 -16.94 30.56
CA GLY A 155 -2.49 -16.37 29.67
C GLY A 155 -3.42 -15.35 30.31
N LYS A 156 -3.12 -14.84 31.52
CA LYS A 156 -3.93 -13.81 32.19
C LYS A 156 -3.66 -12.43 31.58
N SER A 157 -2.42 -12.17 31.18
CA SER A 157 -2.00 -11.00 30.41
C SER A 157 -1.20 -11.41 29.17
N TRP A 158 -1.27 -10.59 28.13
CA TRP A 158 -0.64 -10.84 26.83
C TRP A 158 0.11 -9.59 26.36
N GLU A 159 1.36 -9.75 25.95
CA GLU A 159 2.17 -8.72 25.31
C GLU A 159 2.31 -9.05 23.82
N THR A 160 1.66 -8.25 22.97
CA THR A 160 1.93 -8.29 21.52
C THR A 160 3.34 -7.79 21.27
N ASN A 161 4.17 -8.64 20.67
CA ASN A 161 5.60 -8.40 20.58
C ASN A 161 6.18 -8.52 19.17
N TRP A 162 5.37 -8.93 18.20
CA TRP A 162 5.77 -8.94 16.79
C TRP A 162 4.54 -8.80 15.90
N HIS A 163 4.61 -7.88 14.95
CA HIS A 163 3.68 -7.74 13.84
C HIS A 163 4.35 -8.03 12.51
N MET A 164 3.61 -8.68 11.62
CA MET A 164 3.95 -8.88 10.22
C MET A 164 2.77 -8.46 9.35
N TRP A 165 2.97 -7.46 8.50
CA TRP A 165 2.02 -7.13 7.45
C TRP A 165 2.54 -7.63 6.11
N MET A 166 1.75 -8.47 5.47
CA MET A 166 2.13 -9.16 4.24
C MET A 166 1.38 -8.55 3.06
N ARG A 167 2.13 -8.19 2.02
CA ARG A 167 1.61 -7.73 0.72
C ARG A 167 2.02 -8.69 -0.37
N ARG A 168 1.05 -9.19 -1.14
CA ARG A 168 1.33 -10.14 -2.21
C ARG A 168 2.17 -9.46 -3.28
N SER A 169 3.16 -10.18 -3.77
CA SER A 169 3.97 -9.78 -4.92
C SER A 169 3.92 -10.83 -6.03
N ASP A 170 4.16 -10.39 -7.25
CA ASP A 170 4.33 -11.28 -8.40
C ASP A 170 5.76 -11.83 -8.50
N GLU A 171 6.02 -12.62 -9.55
CA GLU A 171 7.33 -13.22 -9.81
C GLU A 171 8.46 -12.19 -10.04
N HIS A 172 8.12 -10.95 -10.40
CA HIS A 172 9.05 -9.86 -10.63
C HIS A 172 9.22 -8.97 -9.39
N GLY A 173 8.61 -9.32 -8.25
CA GLY A 173 8.66 -8.55 -7.02
C GLY A 173 7.76 -7.31 -7.01
N ARG A 174 6.81 -7.19 -7.95
CA ARG A 174 5.84 -6.09 -7.98
C ARG A 174 4.72 -6.37 -7.00
N LEU A 175 4.33 -5.37 -6.21
CA LEU A 175 3.17 -5.50 -5.35
C LEU A 175 1.89 -5.59 -6.18
N LEU A 176 0.97 -6.44 -5.74
CA LEU A 176 -0.38 -6.50 -6.29
C LEU A 176 -1.30 -5.61 -5.48
N HIS A 177 -1.94 -4.65 -6.15
CA HIS A 177 -2.83 -3.67 -5.55
C HIS A 177 -4.14 -3.55 -6.33
N GLU A 178 -5.20 -3.26 -5.58
CA GLU A 178 -6.49 -2.81 -6.10
C GLU A 178 -6.63 -1.35 -5.67
N ASP A 179 -6.73 -0.44 -6.64
CA ASP A 179 -6.78 1.00 -6.40
C ASP A 179 -8.12 1.59 -6.87
N ALA A 180 -9.22 1.07 -6.31
CA ALA A 180 -10.57 1.53 -6.66
C ALA A 180 -10.82 2.99 -6.22
N VAL A 181 -10.10 3.43 -5.19
CA VAL A 181 -10.08 4.81 -4.72
C VAL A 181 -8.62 5.28 -4.68
N ILE A 182 -8.34 6.45 -5.22
CA ILE A 182 -7.04 7.10 -5.08
C ILE A 182 -7.18 8.48 -4.43
N GLU A 183 -6.12 8.93 -3.79
CA GLU A 183 -5.96 10.31 -3.36
C GLU A 183 -4.84 10.98 -4.17
N LEU A 184 -5.17 12.09 -4.82
CA LEU A 184 -4.17 13.03 -5.35
C LEU A 184 -3.95 14.12 -4.30
N ARG A 185 -2.72 14.23 -3.81
CA ARG A 185 -2.35 15.10 -2.70
C ARG A 185 -1.31 16.12 -3.16
N GLN A 186 -1.57 17.39 -2.89
CA GLN A 186 -0.73 18.52 -3.32
C GLN A 186 -0.33 19.35 -2.10
N TYR A 187 0.84 19.06 -1.52
CA TYR A 187 1.28 19.74 -0.31
C TYR A 187 1.99 21.04 -0.62
N HIS A 188 1.71 22.06 0.18
CA HIS A 188 2.50 23.28 0.25
C HIS A 188 3.56 23.10 1.33
N MET A 189 4.81 23.20 0.92
CA MET A 189 5.98 22.98 1.75
C MET A 189 6.48 24.31 2.34
N GLN A 190 7.08 24.24 3.52
CA GLN A 190 7.94 25.30 4.00
C GLN A 190 9.09 25.54 2.98
N PRO A 191 9.53 26.79 2.76
CA PRO A 191 10.56 27.10 1.77
C PRO A 191 11.81 26.24 1.94
N GLY A 192 12.24 25.57 0.86
CA GLY A 192 13.43 24.72 0.85
C GLY A 192 13.29 23.37 1.58
N ARG A 193 12.10 23.00 2.08
CA ARG A 193 11.89 21.78 2.88
C ARG A 193 11.30 20.60 2.09
N ARG A 194 11.01 20.78 0.80
CA ARG A 194 10.43 19.73 -0.07
C ARG A 194 11.26 18.44 -0.05
N ASP A 195 12.57 18.55 -0.31
CA ASP A 195 13.42 17.37 -0.40
C ASP A 195 13.62 16.67 0.96
N ASN A 196 13.47 17.38 2.09
CA ASN A 196 13.45 16.74 3.42
C ASN A 196 12.23 15.83 3.57
N LEU A 197 11.04 16.26 3.11
CA LEU A 197 9.86 15.41 3.16
C LEU A 197 9.98 14.24 2.18
N ILE A 198 10.52 14.48 0.97
CA ILE A 198 10.79 13.40 0.01
C ILE A 198 11.73 12.36 0.64
N GLU A 199 12.83 12.77 1.25
CA GLU A 199 13.76 11.85 1.91
C GLU A 199 13.08 11.05 3.03
N LEU A 200 12.22 11.68 3.81
CA LEU A 200 11.44 10.98 4.84
C LEU A 200 10.45 9.98 4.22
N PHE A 201 9.82 10.35 3.09
CA PHE A 201 8.91 9.47 2.36
C PHE A 201 9.63 8.23 1.85
N GLU A 202 10.72 8.45 1.12
CA GLU A 202 11.54 7.45 0.44
C GLU A 202 12.19 6.44 1.41
N ASN A 203 12.42 6.87 2.65
CA ASN A 203 13.08 6.06 3.67
C ASN A 203 12.13 5.41 4.68
N GLU A 204 11.06 6.10 5.07
CA GLU A 204 10.26 5.70 6.22
C GLU A 204 8.77 5.51 5.91
N PHE A 205 8.20 6.24 4.93
CA PHE A 205 6.73 6.26 4.74
C PHE A 205 6.16 5.45 3.58
N ILE A 206 6.97 5.06 2.59
CA ILE A 206 6.47 4.21 1.50
C ILE A 206 6.05 2.85 2.08
N GLU A 207 7.01 2.08 2.59
CA GLU A 207 6.77 0.71 3.04
C GLU A 207 5.84 0.65 4.25
N SER A 208 5.91 1.60 5.18
CA SER A 208 5.03 1.60 6.36
C SER A 208 3.56 1.88 6.00
N GLN A 209 3.30 2.65 4.94
CA GLN A 209 1.93 2.85 4.46
C GLN A 209 1.43 1.63 3.68
N GLU A 210 2.31 1.04 2.87
CA GLU A 210 2.00 -0.17 2.10
C GLU A 210 1.72 -1.37 3.00
N ALA A 211 2.46 -1.50 4.10
CA ALA A 211 2.26 -2.48 5.16
C ALA A 211 0.81 -2.50 5.65
N VAL A 212 0.24 -1.32 5.94
CA VAL A 212 -1.12 -1.23 6.49
C VAL A 212 -2.21 -1.17 5.42
N GLY A 213 -1.89 -1.48 4.16
CA GLY A 213 -2.88 -1.70 3.11
C GLY A 213 -2.97 -0.64 2.01
N MET A 214 -2.21 0.45 2.11
CA MET A 214 -2.21 1.51 1.09
C MET A 214 -1.33 1.14 -0.10
N HIS A 215 -1.48 1.83 -1.23
CA HIS A 215 -0.56 1.73 -2.36
C HIS A 215 0.09 3.09 -2.62
N VAL A 216 1.41 3.21 -2.57
CA VAL A 216 2.09 4.50 -2.74
C VAL A 216 2.45 4.73 -4.22
N ILE A 217 1.43 4.93 -5.05
CA ILE A 217 1.49 4.90 -6.53
C ILE A 217 2.55 5.86 -7.13
N GLY A 218 2.56 7.13 -6.71
CA GLY A 218 3.43 8.13 -7.33
C GLY A 218 3.86 9.24 -6.39
N GLN A 219 5.12 9.68 -6.49
CA GLN A 219 5.70 10.75 -5.68
C GLN A 219 6.47 11.66 -6.60
N PHE A 220 6.29 12.97 -6.46
CA PHE A 220 6.73 13.91 -7.48
C PHE A 220 7.32 15.21 -6.92
N ARG A 221 8.31 15.72 -7.63
CA ARG A 221 8.72 17.12 -7.59
C ARG A 221 7.93 17.89 -8.62
N ASP A 222 7.28 18.96 -8.20
CA ASP A 222 6.73 19.92 -9.14
C ASP A 222 7.86 20.73 -9.79
N LEU A 223 7.83 20.80 -11.13
CA LEU A 223 8.84 21.47 -11.94
C LEU A 223 8.63 22.97 -12.01
N ASP A 224 7.40 23.43 -11.81
CA ASP A 224 7.01 24.83 -11.92
C ASP A 224 6.90 25.47 -10.51
N HIS A 225 6.74 24.65 -9.45
CA HIS A 225 6.63 25.09 -8.05
C HIS A 225 7.58 24.32 -7.10
N GLN A 226 8.69 24.95 -6.71
CA GLN A 226 9.72 24.29 -5.88
C GLN A 226 9.28 23.98 -4.44
N ASP A 227 8.24 24.65 -3.95
CA ASP A 227 7.61 24.51 -2.65
C ASP A 227 6.39 23.56 -2.69
N ARG A 228 6.20 22.79 -3.75
CA ARG A 228 5.13 21.79 -3.86
C ARG A 228 5.66 20.36 -3.85
N TYR A 229 5.01 19.52 -3.05
CA TYR A 229 5.17 18.07 -3.06
C TYR A 229 3.85 17.42 -3.46
N THR A 230 3.82 16.82 -4.65
CA THR A 230 2.63 16.17 -5.20
C THR A 230 2.83 14.67 -5.13
N TRP A 231 1.83 13.93 -4.66
CA TRP A 231 1.88 12.48 -4.58
C TRP A 231 0.50 11.85 -4.69
N VAL A 232 0.49 10.57 -5.05
CA VAL A 232 -0.72 9.78 -5.28
C VAL A 232 -0.61 8.50 -4.46
N ARG A 233 -1.70 8.15 -3.77
CA ARG A 233 -1.86 6.84 -3.14
C ARG A 233 -3.21 6.21 -3.45
N GLY A 234 -3.25 4.88 -3.45
CA GLY A 234 -4.45 4.09 -3.73
C GLY A 234 -4.90 3.24 -2.56
N PHE A 235 -6.18 2.85 -2.62
CA PHE A 235 -6.87 2.02 -1.66
C PHE A 235 -7.84 1.07 -2.37
N PRO A 236 -8.07 -0.14 -1.84
CA PRO A 236 -9.03 -1.07 -2.45
C PRO A 236 -10.48 -0.60 -2.36
N ASN A 237 -10.84 0.16 -1.33
CA ASN A 237 -12.16 0.77 -1.16
C ASN A 237 -12.15 1.79 0.00
N GLN A 238 -13.28 2.47 0.22
CA GLN A 238 -13.43 3.49 1.27
C GLN A 238 -13.30 2.95 2.70
N ALA A 239 -13.78 1.72 2.97
CA ALA A 239 -13.67 1.14 4.32
C ALA A 239 -12.22 0.80 4.67
N LEU A 240 -11.50 0.16 3.73
CA LEU A 240 -10.07 -0.13 3.89
C LEU A 240 -9.23 1.14 3.88
N ARG A 241 -9.63 2.19 3.14
CA ARG A 241 -9.02 3.52 3.24
C ARG A 241 -9.03 4.02 4.69
N ALA A 242 -10.19 4.09 5.34
CA ALA A 242 -10.28 4.58 6.72
C ALA A 242 -9.47 3.71 7.69
N ALA A 243 -9.52 2.38 7.54
CA ALA A 243 -8.76 1.44 8.37
C ALA A 243 -7.24 1.61 8.21
N SER A 244 -6.72 1.65 6.98
CA SER A 244 -5.30 1.84 6.68
C SER A 244 -4.79 3.19 7.18
N LEU A 245 -5.56 4.27 6.99
CA LEU A 245 -5.20 5.59 7.50
C LEU A 245 -5.14 5.59 9.03
N SER A 246 -6.13 4.99 9.69
CA SER A 246 -6.10 4.85 11.15
C SER A 246 -4.85 4.11 11.61
N ALA A 247 -4.57 2.95 11.02
CA ALA A 247 -3.40 2.13 11.36
C ALA A 247 -2.08 2.88 11.20
N PHE A 248 -1.90 3.64 10.11
CA PHE A 248 -0.67 4.41 9.90
C PHE A 248 -0.56 5.62 10.84
N TYR A 249 -1.58 6.48 10.89
CA TYR A 249 -1.50 7.77 11.61
C TYR A 249 -1.60 7.64 13.14
N PHE A 250 -2.04 6.48 13.64
CA PHE A 250 -1.95 6.12 15.07
C PHE A 250 -0.86 5.09 15.36
N GLY A 251 -0.17 4.59 14.33
CA GLY A 251 0.91 3.63 14.43
C GLY A 251 2.25 4.22 14.88
N PRO A 252 3.22 3.36 15.25
CA PRO A 252 4.49 3.76 15.82
C PRO A 252 5.39 4.50 14.83
N THR A 253 5.38 4.11 13.54
CA THR A 253 6.15 4.80 12.49
C THR A 253 5.75 6.27 12.38
N TRP A 254 4.45 6.58 12.30
CA TRP A 254 4.02 7.98 12.31
C TRP A 254 4.34 8.67 13.64
N LYS A 255 4.10 8.03 14.80
CA LYS A 255 4.46 8.59 16.11
C LYS A 255 5.94 9.02 16.18
N ARG A 256 6.84 8.21 15.62
CA ARG A 256 8.29 8.46 15.59
C ARG A 256 8.68 9.62 14.67
N HIS A 257 8.04 9.76 13.52
CA HIS A 257 8.47 10.67 12.45
C HIS A 257 7.58 11.90 12.23
N ARG A 258 6.42 11.99 12.89
CA ARG A 258 5.43 13.07 12.68
C ARG A 258 6.01 14.47 12.89
N ASP A 259 6.90 14.66 13.87
CA ASP A 259 7.43 15.99 14.17
C ASP A 259 8.36 16.47 13.05
N ALA A 260 9.19 15.57 12.52
CA ALA A 260 10.02 15.84 11.35
C ALA A 260 9.16 16.11 10.10
N ALA A 261 8.12 15.32 9.87
CA ALA A 261 7.18 15.52 8.76
C ALA A 261 6.46 16.88 8.87
N ASN A 262 5.83 17.15 10.02
CA ASN A 262 5.08 18.39 10.26
C ASN A 262 5.95 19.64 10.13
N ALA A 263 7.21 19.59 10.54
CA ALA A 263 8.16 20.69 10.38
C ALA A 263 8.47 21.05 8.91
N THR A 264 8.09 20.20 7.94
CA THR A 264 8.25 20.49 6.51
C THR A 264 7.01 21.12 5.87
N LEU A 265 5.84 21.01 6.51
CA LEU A 265 4.55 21.34 5.90
C LEU A 265 4.13 22.78 6.25
N LEU A 266 3.62 23.49 5.25
CA LEU A 266 2.86 24.73 5.44
C LEU A 266 1.36 24.44 5.36
N ASP A 267 0.95 23.65 4.37
CA ASP A 267 -0.42 23.20 4.16
C ASP A 267 -0.43 21.82 3.49
N ASN A 268 -1.37 20.96 3.88
CA ASN A 268 -1.51 19.59 3.37
C ASN A 268 -2.97 19.19 3.04
N ASP A 269 -3.88 20.17 3.00
CA ASP A 269 -5.33 19.93 2.88
C ASP A 269 -5.81 19.85 1.41
N ASP A 270 -4.98 20.20 0.43
CA ASP A 270 -5.31 20.05 -1.00
C ASP A 270 -5.24 18.58 -1.43
N VAL A 271 -6.33 17.87 -1.16
CA VAL A 271 -6.50 16.44 -1.41
C VAL A 271 -7.78 16.20 -2.18
N LEU A 272 -7.64 15.58 -3.35
CA LEU A 272 -8.76 15.09 -4.14
C LEU A 272 -8.90 13.58 -3.93
N MET A 273 -10.12 13.14 -3.58
CA MET A 273 -10.47 11.73 -3.54
C MET A 273 -11.15 11.33 -4.85
N LEU A 274 -10.60 10.32 -5.50
CA LEU A 274 -10.89 10.03 -6.90
C LEU A 274 -11.16 8.54 -7.11
N LYS A 275 -11.96 8.22 -8.13
CA LYS A 275 -12.21 6.87 -8.64
C LYS A 275 -12.05 6.83 -10.16
N PRO A 276 -11.79 5.66 -10.77
CA PRO A 276 -11.67 5.56 -12.22
C PRO A 276 -12.89 6.15 -12.93
N ALA A 277 -12.66 6.92 -13.99
CA ALA A 277 -13.73 7.61 -14.72
C ALA A 277 -14.67 6.63 -15.44
N TRP A 278 -14.14 5.48 -15.86
CA TRP A 278 -14.84 4.35 -16.46
C TRP A 278 -14.00 3.07 -16.26
N PRO A 279 -14.54 1.85 -16.49
CA PRO A 279 -13.76 0.62 -16.43
C PRO A 279 -12.60 0.64 -17.44
N GLY A 280 -11.38 0.37 -16.99
CA GLY A 280 -10.16 0.46 -17.80
C GLY A 280 -9.55 1.86 -17.87
N ALA A 281 -10.05 2.82 -17.09
CA ALA A 281 -9.44 4.15 -16.94
C ALA A 281 -8.41 4.21 -15.80
N GLU A 282 -8.36 3.19 -14.95
CA GLU A 282 -7.42 3.07 -13.84
C GLU A 282 -5.97 2.91 -14.30
N PHE A 283 -5.03 3.19 -13.39
CA PHE A 283 -3.63 2.88 -13.60
C PHE A 283 -3.43 1.40 -13.92
N ALA A 284 -2.64 1.12 -14.94
CA ALA A 284 -2.11 -0.22 -15.15
C ALA A 284 -1.15 -0.60 -14.01
N ALA A 285 -1.00 -1.89 -13.76
CA ALA A 285 0.00 -2.40 -12.83
C ALA A 285 1.40 -1.87 -13.20
N ALA A 286 2.23 -1.60 -12.18
CA ALA A 286 3.57 -1.09 -12.38
C ALA A 286 4.36 -1.99 -13.36
N ALA A 287 5.11 -1.37 -14.27
CA ALA A 287 5.86 -2.11 -15.27
C ALA A 287 7.04 -2.91 -14.68
N ARG A 288 7.50 -2.54 -13.47
CA ARG A 288 8.63 -3.14 -12.74
C ARG A 288 8.42 -3.03 -11.24
N ALA A 289 9.20 -3.78 -10.47
CA ALA A 289 9.25 -3.61 -9.02
C ALA A 289 9.74 -2.21 -8.65
N ARG A 290 9.33 -1.74 -7.47
CA ARG A 290 9.80 -0.49 -6.91
C ARG A 290 11.31 -0.54 -6.72
N GLU A 291 11.98 0.57 -7.02
CA GLU A 291 13.41 0.70 -6.77
C GLU A 291 13.71 0.49 -5.27
N PRO A 292 14.83 -0.14 -4.90
CA PRO A 292 15.18 -0.37 -3.51
C PRO A 292 15.32 0.92 -2.70
N ARG A 293 15.12 0.84 -1.37
CA ARG A 293 15.41 1.94 -0.45
C ARG A 293 16.85 2.43 -0.64
N GLY A 294 17.04 3.75 -0.62
CA GLY A 294 18.34 4.38 -0.85
C GLY A 294 18.67 4.67 -2.33
N SER A 295 17.82 4.25 -3.27
CA SER A 295 17.94 4.61 -4.68
C SER A 295 17.84 6.13 -4.87
N ARG A 296 18.73 6.70 -5.68
CA ARG A 296 18.80 8.16 -5.92
C ARG A 296 18.62 8.58 -7.39
N ALA A 297 18.68 7.62 -8.32
CA ALA A 297 18.53 7.91 -9.74
C ALA A 297 17.09 8.38 -10.03
N LEU A 298 16.96 9.57 -10.60
CA LEU A 298 15.67 10.10 -11.01
C LEU A 298 15.27 9.53 -12.37
N PRO A 299 14.00 9.16 -12.58
CA PRO A 299 13.52 8.80 -13.91
C PRO A 299 13.69 9.97 -14.89
N ASP A 300 14.22 9.69 -16.07
CA ASP A 300 14.26 10.64 -17.19
C ASP A 300 12.90 10.65 -17.91
N ALA A 301 11.89 11.16 -17.19
CA ALA A 301 10.52 11.20 -17.62
C ALA A 301 9.75 12.31 -16.88
N VAL A 302 8.76 12.88 -17.55
CA VAL A 302 7.83 13.84 -16.98
C VAL A 302 6.44 13.21 -16.90
N VAL A 303 5.80 13.39 -15.75
CA VAL A 303 4.38 13.10 -15.58
C VAL A 303 3.64 14.42 -15.62
N THR A 304 2.53 14.46 -16.35
CA THR A 304 1.59 15.57 -16.32
C THR A 304 0.28 15.14 -15.72
N ILE A 305 -0.20 15.90 -14.74
CA ILE A 305 -1.52 15.73 -14.17
C ILE A 305 -2.35 16.95 -14.57
N GLY A 306 -3.44 16.72 -15.30
CA GLY A 306 -4.41 17.77 -15.58
C GLY A 306 -5.64 17.64 -14.70
N ILE A 307 -6.08 18.75 -14.10
CA ILE A 307 -7.24 18.81 -13.22
C ILE A 307 -8.28 19.75 -13.85
N CYS A 308 -9.38 19.17 -14.32
CA CYS A 308 -10.54 19.89 -14.85
C CYS A 308 -11.55 20.10 -13.71
N ALA A 309 -11.69 21.33 -13.21
CA ALA A 309 -12.74 21.68 -12.26
C ALA A 309 -14.07 21.87 -13.00
N LEU A 310 -15.12 21.16 -12.57
CA LEU A 310 -16.39 21.04 -13.29
C LEU A 310 -17.55 21.70 -12.55
N ASN A 311 -18.51 22.21 -13.31
CA ASN A 311 -19.78 22.77 -12.80
C ASN A 311 -20.75 21.68 -12.32
N ALA A 312 -20.64 20.46 -12.86
CA ALA A 312 -21.45 19.29 -12.53
C ALA A 312 -20.57 18.03 -12.44
N PRO A 313 -21.07 16.91 -11.88
CA PRO A 313 -20.36 15.63 -11.90
C PRO A 313 -19.86 15.27 -13.31
N ALA A 314 -18.63 14.79 -13.42
CA ALA A 314 -18.02 14.46 -14.72
C ALA A 314 -18.83 13.43 -15.53
N GLN A 315 -19.58 12.58 -14.84
CA GLN A 315 -20.42 11.54 -15.43
C GLN A 315 -21.59 12.11 -16.25
N ASP A 316 -21.94 13.39 -16.06
CA ASP A 316 -23.05 14.05 -16.74
C ASP A 316 -22.69 14.51 -18.18
N GLY A 317 -21.64 13.93 -18.76
CA GLY A 317 -21.26 14.10 -20.17
C GLY A 317 -19.80 14.49 -20.38
N PHE A 318 -19.20 15.21 -19.44
CA PHE A 318 -17.82 15.69 -19.61
C PHE A 318 -16.78 14.55 -19.65
N ALA A 319 -16.99 13.46 -18.92
CA ALA A 319 -16.11 12.29 -18.97
C ALA A 319 -16.08 11.65 -20.36
N GLU A 320 -17.24 11.55 -21.02
CA GLU A 320 -17.32 11.03 -22.39
C GLU A 320 -16.72 12.02 -23.39
N LEU A 321 -17.00 13.31 -23.23
CA LEU A 321 -16.38 14.37 -24.03
C LEU A 321 -14.85 14.32 -23.94
N PHE A 322 -14.32 14.20 -22.71
CA PHE A 322 -12.89 14.07 -22.47
C PHE A 322 -12.33 12.85 -23.19
N ARG A 323 -12.94 11.68 -22.99
CA ARG A 323 -12.51 10.41 -23.58
C ARG A 323 -12.50 10.46 -25.11
N GLN A 324 -13.52 11.05 -25.73
CA GLN A 324 -13.65 11.06 -27.18
C GLN A 324 -12.86 12.18 -27.87
N ARG A 325 -12.63 13.30 -27.19
CA ARG A 325 -12.14 14.53 -27.85
C ARG A 325 -10.83 15.06 -27.28
N PHE A 326 -10.65 15.07 -25.97
CA PHE A 326 -9.42 15.57 -25.34
C PHE A 326 -8.32 14.50 -25.28
N ALA A 327 -8.65 13.27 -24.88
CA ALA A 327 -7.69 12.17 -24.75
C ALA A 327 -6.95 11.80 -26.05
N PRO A 328 -7.61 11.79 -27.24
CA PRO A 328 -6.90 11.57 -28.50
C PRO A 328 -5.88 12.66 -28.82
N LEU A 329 -6.21 13.93 -28.55
CA LEU A 329 -5.27 15.04 -28.77
C LEU A 329 -4.05 14.95 -27.86
N LEU A 330 -4.22 14.55 -26.60
CA LEU A 330 -3.09 14.27 -25.70
C LEU A 330 -2.16 13.20 -26.31
N SER A 331 -2.75 12.10 -26.78
CA SER A 331 -2.00 11.00 -27.42
C SER A 331 -1.28 11.42 -28.70
N GLU A 332 -1.92 12.23 -29.56
CA GLU A 332 -1.32 12.75 -30.80
C GLU A 332 -0.07 13.60 -30.55
N HIS A 333 0.00 14.29 -29.41
CA HIS A 333 1.16 15.09 -29.00
C HIS A 333 2.21 14.29 -28.21
N GLY A 334 2.05 12.96 -28.13
CA GLY A 334 3.01 12.05 -27.49
C GLY A 334 2.79 11.82 -26.00
N ALA A 335 1.67 12.27 -25.43
CA ALA A 335 1.32 11.98 -24.04
C ALA A 335 0.71 10.58 -23.93
N ARG A 336 1.34 9.68 -23.17
CA ARG A 336 0.79 8.37 -22.85
C ARG A 336 -0.12 8.49 -21.63
N LEU A 337 -1.44 8.38 -21.82
CA LEU A 337 -2.37 8.36 -20.68
C LEU A 337 -2.11 7.13 -19.81
N HIS A 338 -1.86 7.37 -18.52
CA HIS A 338 -1.75 6.34 -17.49
C HIS A 338 -3.07 6.06 -16.81
N GLY A 339 -3.93 7.08 -16.68
CA GLY A 339 -5.26 6.91 -16.12
C GLY A 339 -6.10 8.18 -16.17
N VAL A 340 -7.41 8.02 -16.08
CA VAL A 340 -8.40 9.09 -16.01
C VAL A 340 -9.37 8.80 -14.87
N TYR A 341 -9.53 9.78 -14.01
CA TYR A 341 -10.24 9.67 -12.75
C TYR A 341 -11.23 10.81 -12.60
N VAL A 342 -12.25 10.60 -11.77
CA VAL A 342 -13.28 11.58 -11.43
C VAL A 342 -13.47 11.61 -9.92
N THR A 343 -14.10 12.66 -9.39
CA THR A 343 -14.43 12.74 -7.96
C THR A 343 -15.12 11.45 -7.48
N ASP A 344 -14.60 10.87 -6.40
CA ASP A 344 -15.37 9.96 -5.55
C ASP A 344 -16.13 10.79 -4.51
N ALA A 345 -17.46 10.86 -4.66
CA ALA A 345 -18.34 11.66 -3.82
C ALA A 345 -18.68 10.98 -2.48
N SER A 346 -18.03 9.86 -2.14
CA SER A 346 -18.17 9.24 -0.82
C SER A 346 -17.77 10.22 0.29
N PRO A 347 -18.45 10.25 1.43
CA PRO A 347 -18.05 11.08 2.57
C PRO A 347 -16.64 10.73 3.06
N ASN A 348 -15.90 11.72 3.57
CA ASN A 348 -14.58 11.45 4.13
C ASN A 348 -14.66 10.63 5.44
N GLY A 349 -14.35 9.34 5.36
CA GLY A 349 -14.32 8.43 6.51
C GLY A 349 -13.18 8.65 7.51
N PHE A 350 -12.28 9.61 7.29
CA PHE A 350 -11.13 9.88 8.17
C PHE A 350 -10.91 11.37 8.42
N ALA A 351 -11.66 11.94 9.38
CA ALA A 351 -11.73 13.38 9.63
C ALA A 351 -10.39 14.07 9.95
N ARG A 352 -9.38 13.34 10.43
CA ARG A 352 -8.05 13.89 10.73
C ARG A 352 -7.30 14.36 9.48
N LEU A 353 -7.65 13.85 8.30
CA LEU A 353 -7.10 14.30 7.03
C LEU A 353 -8.23 14.85 6.18
N PRO A 354 -8.38 16.18 6.12
CA PRO A 354 -9.33 16.82 5.24
C PRO A 354 -9.12 16.38 3.79
N VAL A 355 -10.23 16.33 3.07
CA VAL A 355 -10.26 16.18 1.61
C VAL A 355 -11.23 17.22 1.06
N ARG A 356 -11.06 17.62 -0.20
CA ARG A 356 -11.93 18.59 -0.86
C ARG A 356 -13.28 17.94 -1.19
N GLU A 357 -14.22 18.08 -0.28
CA GLU A 357 -15.60 17.60 -0.43
C GLU A 357 -16.47 18.60 -1.21
N GLY A 358 -17.49 18.10 -1.90
CA GLY A 358 -18.44 18.93 -2.67
C GLY A 358 -17.90 19.46 -4.01
N GLU A 359 -16.68 19.09 -4.39
CA GLU A 359 -16.09 19.47 -5.66
C GLU A 359 -16.24 18.38 -6.72
N SER A 360 -16.58 18.77 -7.96
CA SER A 360 -16.59 17.88 -9.12
C SER A 360 -15.37 18.14 -9.99
N VAL A 361 -14.54 17.11 -10.18
CA VAL A 361 -13.35 17.18 -11.02
C VAL A 361 -13.27 15.97 -11.96
N LEU A 362 -12.62 16.17 -13.11
CA LEU A 362 -11.99 15.11 -13.89
C LEU A 362 -10.48 15.32 -13.83
N VAL A 363 -9.74 14.28 -13.49
CA VAL A 363 -8.28 14.30 -13.37
C VAL A 363 -7.70 13.28 -14.34
N TRP A 364 -6.70 13.68 -15.13
CA TRP A 364 -5.99 12.76 -16.01
C TRP A 364 -4.50 12.77 -15.71
N PHE A 365 -3.87 11.62 -15.86
CA PHE A 365 -2.45 11.40 -15.63
C PHE A 365 -1.82 10.92 -16.92
N ALA A 366 -0.77 11.59 -17.38
CA ALA A 366 -0.05 11.21 -18.59
C ALA A 366 1.46 11.25 -18.41
N GLY A 367 2.13 10.30 -19.03
CA GLY A 367 3.58 10.19 -19.10
C GLY A 367 4.12 10.68 -20.43
N HIS A 368 5.30 11.29 -20.41
CA HIS A 368 6.05 11.60 -21.61
C HIS A 368 7.53 11.83 -21.31
N ALA A 369 8.38 11.66 -22.32
CA ALA A 369 9.82 11.90 -22.22
C ALA A 369 10.19 13.38 -22.36
N ASP A 370 9.25 14.25 -22.74
CA ASP A 370 9.51 15.63 -23.16
C ASP A 370 8.61 16.62 -22.41
N ALA A 371 9.21 17.40 -21.51
CA ALA A 371 8.52 18.40 -20.69
C ALA A 371 7.65 19.40 -21.48
N ASP A 372 7.90 19.59 -22.78
CA ASP A 372 7.20 20.54 -23.63
C ASP A 372 5.89 19.98 -24.25
N VAL A 373 5.57 18.70 -24.05
CA VAL A 373 4.29 18.09 -24.51
C VAL A 373 3.10 18.91 -24.03
N ALA A 374 3.08 19.31 -22.75
CA ALA A 374 2.00 20.11 -22.18
C ALA A 374 1.81 21.45 -22.92
N ALA A 375 2.92 22.14 -23.23
CA ALA A 375 2.88 23.42 -23.93
C ALA A 375 2.38 23.26 -25.37
N ARG A 376 2.79 22.19 -26.08
CA ARG A 376 2.32 21.89 -27.44
C ARG A 376 0.83 21.59 -27.48
N VAL A 377 0.33 20.78 -26.55
CA VAL A 377 -1.12 20.51 -26.44
C VAL A 377 -1.89 21.80 -26.20
N GLN A 378 -1.46 22.64 -25.26
CA GLN A 378 -2.12 23.92 -24.97
C GLN A 378 -2.04 24.93 -26.13
N ALA A 379 -1.07 24.77 -27.03
CA ALA A 379 -0.94 25.59 -28.24
C ALA A 379 -1.80 25.09 -29.41
N ASP A 380 -2.24 23.83 -29.41
CA ASP A 380 -3.03 23.24 -30.49
C ASP A 380 -4.38 23.97 -30.64
N PRO A 381 -4.72 24.52 -31.83
CA PRO A 381 -5.99 25.19 -32.06
C PRO A 381 -7.22 24.31 -31.77
N ARG A 382 -7.12 22.99 -32.00
CA ARG A 382 -8.20 22.03 -31.73
C ARG A 382 -8.43 21.88 -30.23
N TRP A 383 -7.35 21.82 -29.45
CA TRP A 383 -7.43 21.82 -27.98
C TRP A 383 -8.07 23.10 -27.47
N ARG A 384 -7.62 24.26 -27.97
CA ARG A 384 -8.14 25.57 -27.57
C ARG A 384 -9.62 25.72 -27.89
N ALA A 385 -10.07 25.24 -29.05
CA ALA A 385 -11.48 25.26 -29.44
C ALA A 385 -12.32 24.40 -28.49
N LEU A 386 -11.91 23.15 -28.23
CA LEU A 386 -12.60 22.27 -27.28
C LEU A 386 -12.65 22.87 -25.86
N LEU A 387 -11.55 23.47 -25.42
CA LEU A 387 -11.48 24.13 -24.13
C LEU A 387 -12.41 25.34 -24.05
N ALA A 388 -12.48 26.16 -25.10
CA ALA A 388 -13.38 27.31 -25.16
C ALA A 388 -14.85 26.87 -25.10
N ASP A 389 -15.23 25.83 -25.83
CA ASP A 389 -16.58 25.25 -25.79
C ASP A 389 -16.90 24.71 -24.39
N ALA A 390 -15.99 23.95 -23.79
CA ALA A 390 -16.18 23.38 -22.46
C ALA A 390 -16.29 24.47 -21.36
N LEU A 391 -15.61 25.61 -21.51
CA LEU A 391 -15.72 26.75 -20.59
C LEU A 391 -17.08 27.45 -20.64
N LEU A 392 -17.91 27.22 -21.66
CA LEU A 392 -19.26 27.80 -21.73
C LEU A 392 -20.26 27.11 -20.79
N GLY A 393 -19.98 25.89 -20.31
CA GLY A 393 -20.95 25.14 -19.51
C GLY A 393 -20.38 24.05 -18.61
N ASP A 394 -19.35 23.32 -19.05
CA ASP A 394 -18.84 22.16 -18.30
C ASP A 394 -17.79 22.56 -17.25
N LEU A 395 -16.83 23.41 -17.64
CA LEU A 395 -15.68 23.78 -16.83
C LEU A 395 -15.95 25.04 -15.99
N LYS A 396 -15.48 25.04 -14.75
CA LYS A 396 -15.44 26.23 -13.87
C LYS A 396 -14.33 27.21 -14.28
N GLN A 397 -13.22 26.67 -14.76
CA GLN A 397 -12.02 27.40 -15.13
C GLN A 397 -11.16 26.54 -16.08
N ALA A 398 -10.13 27.15 -16.68
CA ALA A 398 -9.17 26.40 -17.47
C ALA A 398 -8.52 25.29 -16.62
N PRO A 399 -8.25 24.09 -17.17
CA PRO A 399 -7.63 23.01 -16.42
C PRO A 399 -6.30 23.45 -15.81
N GLN A 400 -6.07 23.03 -14.57
CA GLN A 400 -4.75 23.13 -13.95
C GLN A 400 -3.84 22.06 -14.55
N TRP A 401 -2.58 22.39 -14.81
CA TRP A 401 -1.57 21.47 -15.31
C TRP A 401 -0.42 21.39 -14.32
N LEU A 402 -0.16 20.19 -13.80
CA LEU A 402 1.00 19.92 -12.96
C LEU A 402 2.06 19.23 -13.82
N ARG A 403 3.23 19.86 -13.98
CA ARG A 403 4.40 19.28 -14.64
C ARG A 403 5.32 18.70 -13.57
N LEU A 404 5.44 17.38 -13.55
CA LEU A 404 5.97 16.64 -12.42
C LEU A 404 7.17 15.77 -12.83
N SER A 405 8.25 15.86 -12.07
CA SER A 405 9.37 14.91 -12.13
C SER A 405 9.19 13.85 -11.05
N PRO A 406 9.07 12.55 -11.41
CA PRO A 406 8.95 11.49 -10.42
C PRO A 406 10.19 11.40 -9.51
N THR A 407 10.00 11.06 -8.25
CA THR A 407 11.12 10.73 -7.35
C THR A 407 11.71 9.36 -7.71
N ALA A 408 12.84 9.01 -7.08
CA ALA A 408 13.63 7.83 -7.44
C ALA A 408 12.82 6.53 -7.33
N ARG A 409 11.92 6.43 -6.35
CA ARG A 409 11.13 5.21 -6.09
C ARG A 409 9.66 5.33 -6.50
N SER A 410 9.24 6.40 -7.19
CA SER A 410 7.88 6.51 -7.74
C SER A 410 7.60 5.36 -8.72
N GLU A 411 6.42 4.75 -8.66
CA GLU A 411 6.01 3.70 -9.62
C GLU A 411 5.37 4.30 -10.87
N LEU A 412 4.59 5.37 -10.69
CA LEU A 412 4.09 6.17 -11.80
C LEU A 412 5.24 7.00 -12.41
N ARG A 413 5.67 6.59 -13.60
CA ARG A 413 6.74 7.18 -14.43
C ARG A 413 6.24 7.32 -15.86
N GLY A 414 6.86 8.24 -16.62
CA GLY A 414 6.37 8.62 -17.96
C GLY A 414 6.44 7.54 -19.03
#